data_AF-C5XGW6-F1
#
_entry.id   AF-C5XGW6-F1
#
_cell.length_a   1.000
_cell.length_b   1.000
_cell.length_c   1.000
_cell.angle_alpha   90.00
_cell.angle_beta   90.00
_cell.angle_gamma   90.00
#
_symmetry.space_group_name_H-M   'P 1'
#
loop_
_entity.id
_entity.type
_entity.pdbx_description
1 polymer ?
#
loop_
_entity_poly.entity_id
_entity_poly.type
_entity_poly.pdbx_seq_one_letter_code
_entity_poly.pdbx_strand_id
1 'polypeptide(L)'
;MRPAVLFLVAVLVVGILASGAAGDFSALAPCDVMQLSPCASAFAGKASPTSACCVRLKSHGPNCLCRYKDDANLKRLVDTRHKRRVFTACKVPVPSC
;
A
#
# COMPACT_ATOMS: atom_id res chain seq x y z
N MET A 1 37.79 -16.85 25.22
CA MET A 1 36.72 -17.56 24.50
C MET A 1 35.33 -16.94 24.72
N ARG A 2 34.91 -16.65 25.95
CA ARG A 2 33.60 -16.02 26.27
C ARG A 2 33.32 -14.62 25.68
N PRO A 3 34.29 -13.68 25.62
CA PRO A 3 34.00 -12.34 25.09
C PRO A 3 33.86 -12.33 23.56
N ALA A 4 34.63 -13.16 22.84
CA ALA A 4 34.57 -13.24 21.38
C ALA A 4 33.22 -13.75 20.86
N VAL A 5 32.59 -14.67 21.60
CA VAL A 5 31.23 -15.18 21.28
C VAL A 5 30.19 -14.08 21.48
N LEU A 6 30.31 -13.27 22.54
CA LEU A 6 29.40 -12.14 22.78
C LEU A 6 29.52 -11.06 21.69
N PHE A 7 30.73 -10.76 21.23
CA PHE A 7 30.95 -9.83 20.12
C PHE A 7 30.39 -10.36 18.80
N LEU A 8 30.57 -11.65 18.50
CA LEU A 8 30.02 -12.26 17.27
C LEU A 8 28.49 -12.27 17.25
N VAL A 9 27.84 -12.56 18.38
CA VAL A 9 26.38 -12.52 18.50
C VAL A 9 25.86 -11.09 18.35
N ALA A 10 26.53 -10.09 18.93
CA ALA A 10 26.14 -8.69 18.80
C ALA A 10 26.20 -8.21 17.34
N VAL A 11 27.24 -8.57 16.58
CA VAL A 11 27.38 -8.21 15.16
C VAL A 11 26.32 -8.90 14.30
N LEU A 12 25.98 -10.16 14.58
CA LEU A 12 24.95 -10.90 13.86
C LEU A 12 23.55 -10.30 14.08
N VAL A 13 23.22 -9.87 15.30
CA VAL A 13 21.92 -9.24 15.61
C VAL A 13 21.79 -7.87 14.91
N VAL A 14 22.87 -7.08 14.85
CA VAL A 14 22.89 -5.79 14.14
C VAL A 14 22.73 -5.97 12.62
N GLY A 15 23.34 -7.01 12.04
CA GLY A 15 23.21 -7.30 10.60
C GLY A 15 21.80 -7.68 10.15
N ILE A 16 21.03 -8.37 11.01
CA ILE A 16 19.66 -8.77 10.71
C ILE A 16 18.69 -7.57 10.79
N LEU A 17 18.94 -6.63 11.70
CA LEU A 17 18.16 -5.39 11.84
C LEU A 17 18.35 -4.43 10.65
N ALA A 18 19.52 -4.46 10.00
CA ALA A 18 19.79 -3.66 8.80
C ALA A 18 19.12 -4.20 7.52
N SER A 19 18.56 -5.42 7.56
CA SER A 19 17.87 -6.05 6.42
C SER A 19 16.38 -5.70 6.33
N GLY A 20 15.88 -4.83 7.21
CA GLY A 20 14.47 -4.43 7.29
C GLY A 20 14.09 -3.21 6.44
N ALA A 21 14.69 -3.01 5.26
CA ALA A 21 14.41 -1.82 4.44
C ALA A 21 14.36 -2.14 2.94
N ALA A 22 13.26 -2.75 2.50
CA ALA A 22 12.72 -2.53 1.16
C ALA A 22 11.21 -2.27 1.29
N GLY A 23 10.85 -1.34 2.18
CA GLY A 23 9.60 -0.61 2.07
C GLY A 23 9.99 0.76 1.57
N ASP A 24 9.76 1.06 0.30
CA ASP A 24 9.86 2.39 -0.27
C ASP A 24 9.00 3.37 0.53
N PHE A 25 9.58 3.95 1.58
CA PHE A 25 9.07 5.14 2.24
C PHE A 25 9.44 6.33 1.37
N SER A 26 8.90 6.35 0.15
CA SER A 26 8.82 7.57 -0.63
C SER A 26 7.91 8.53 0.12
N ALA A 27 8.51 9.61 0.57
CA ALA A 27 7.90 10.71 1.28
C ALA A 27 6.71 11.30 0.50
N LEU A 28 5.47 10.93 0.84
CA LEU A 28 4.28 11.78 0.82
C LEU A 28 3.07 10.98 1.36
N ALA A 29 2.78 11.16 2.66
CA ALA A 29 1.73 10.48 3.43
C ALA A 29 1.83 8.93 3.41
N PRO A 30 1.93 8.26 4.58
CA PRO A 30 1.85 6.80 4.61
C PRO A 30 0.55 6.44 3.91
N CYS A 31 0.57 5.58 2.88
CA CYS A 31 -0.57 5.22 2.05
C CYS A 31 -1.86 5.07 2.86
N ASP A 32 -2.59 6.17 3.09
CA ASP A 32 -3.61 6.19 4.13
C ASP A 32 -4.95 5.90 3.48
N VAL A 33 -5.49 4.73 3.79
CA VAL A 33 -6.80 4.30 3.28
C VAL A 33 -7.89 5.32 3.64
N MET A 34 -7.74 6.06 4.74
CA MET A 34 -8.69 7.11 5.13
C MET A 34 -8.76 8.24 4.11
N GLN A 35 -7.67 8.50 3.37
CA GLN A 35 -7.71 9.46 2.26
C GLN A 35 -8.58 8.96 1.10
N LEU A 36 -8.79 7.65 0.95
CA LEU A 36 -9.73 7.03 0.00
C LEU A 36 -11.18 6.98 0.54
N SER A 37 -11.49 7.55 1.70
CA SER A 37 -12.88 7.70 2.18
C SER A 37 -13.87 8.24 1.13
N PRO A 38 -13.58 9.28 0.30
CA PRO A 38 -14.49 9.71 -0.77
C PRO A 38 -14.67 8.67 -1.88
N CYS A 39 -13.83 7.64 -1.96
CA CYS A 39 -13.94 6.52 -2.88
C CYS A 39 -14.73 5.33 -2.31
N ALA A 40 -15.07 5.34 -1.02
CA ALA A 40 -15.69 4.19 -0.36
C ALA A 40 -17.01 3.75 -1.03
N SER A 41 -17.85 4.70 -1.44
CA SER A 41 -19.11 4.43 -2.16
C SER A 41 -18.89 3.83 -3.55
N ALA A 42 -17.81 4.23 -4.23
CA ALA A 42 -17.42 3.71 -5.54
C ALA A 42 -16.89 2.27 -5.43
N PHE A 43 -16.01 2.02 -4.47
CA PHE A 43 -15.50 0.67 -4.18
C PHE A 43 -16.58 -0.25 -3.62
N ALA A 44 -17.58 0.27 -2.90
CA ALA A 44 -18.75 -0.48 -2.45
C ALA A 44 -19.77 -0.77 -3.57
N GLY A 45 -19.60 -0.18 -4.76
CA GLY A 45 -20.52 -0.34 -5.89
C GLY A 45 -21.89 0.26 -5.71
N LYS A 46 -21.99 1.24 -4.82
CA LYS A 46 -23.21 2.01 -4.58
C LYS A 46 -23.28 3.25 -5.45
N ALA A 47 -22.14 3.76 -5.93
CA ALA A 47 -22.05 4.97 -6.73
C ALA A 47 -20.87 4.95 -7.71
N SER A 48 -20.87 5.89 -8.66
CA SER A 48 -19.71 6.18 -9.52
C SER A 48 -18.65 6.99 -8.76
N PRO A 49 -17.36 6.87 -9.10
CA PRO A 49 -16.32 7.65 -8.43
C PRO A 49 -16.47 9.16 -8.71
N THR A 50 -16.31 9.96 -7.66
CA THR A 50 -16.31 11.42 -7.76
C THR A 50 -14.96 11.93 -8.26
N SER A 51 -14.91 13.17 -8.75
CA SER A 51 -13.66 13.83 -9.13
C SER A 51 -12.65 13.87 -7.98
N ALA A 52 -13.12 14.19 -6.77
CA ALA A 52 -12.30 14.20 -5.55
C ALA A 52 -11.72 12.81 -5.23
N CYS A 53 -12.51 11.75 -5.42
CA CYS A 53 -12.02 10.39 -5.31
C CYS A 53 -10.90 10.11 -6.32
N CYS A 54 -11.10 10.43 -7.59
CA CYS A 54 -10.12 10.16 -8.63
C CYS A 54 -8.82 10.96 -8.45
N VAL A 55 -8.88 12.19 -7.96
CA VAL A 55 -7.69 12.99 -7.65
C VAL A 55 -6.86 12.30 -6.56
N ARG A 56 -7.49 11.91 -5.44
CA ARG A 56 -6.79 11.20 -4.37
C ARG A 56 -6.26 9.84 -4.82
N LEU A 57 -7.07 9.07 -5.55
CA LEU A 57 -6.66 7.76 -6.05
C LEU A 57 -5.42 7.85 -6.96
N LYS A 58 -5.30 8.91 -7.75
CA LYS A 58 -4.10 9.20 -8.55
C LYS A 58 -2.91 9.59 -7.68
N SER A 59 -3.12 10.40 -6.64
CA SER A 59 -2.06 10.86 -5.73
C SER A 59 -1.37 9.71 -4.99
N HIS A 60 -2.08 8.62 -4.69
CA HIS A 60 -1.50 7.46 -3.99
C HIS A 60 -0.55 6.63 -4.88
N GLY A 61 -0.68 6.70 -6.21
CA GLY A 61 0.15 5.95 -7.14
C GLY A 61 0.00 4.41 -7.02
N PRO A 62 0.71 3.65 -7.88
CA PRO A 62 0.58 2.19 -7.94
C PRO A 62 1.09 1.49 -6.67
N ASN A 63 2.14 2.00 -6.02
CA ASN A 63 2.77 1.37 -4.86
C ASN A 63 1.84 1.31 -3.64
N CYS A 64 1.10 2.38 -3.35
CA CYS A 64 0.13 2.37 -2.26
C CYS A 64 -1.03 1.42 -2.54
N LEU A 65 -1.48 1.37 -3.79
CA LEU A 65 -2.55 0.48 -4.20
C LEU A 65 -2.13 -0.99 -4.12
N CYS A 66 -0.84 -1.29 -4.36
CA CYS A 66 -0.27 -2.61 -4.12
C CYS A 66 -0.32 -3.00 -2.65
N ARG A 67 0.06 -2.10 -1.74
CA ARG A 67 -0.04 -2.38 -0.30
C ARG A 67 -1.47 -2.71 0.11
N TYR A 68 -2.46 -2.01 -0.44
CA TYR A 68 -3.86 -2.33 -0.19
C TYR A 68 -4.29 -3.69 -0.75
N LYS A 69 -3.65 -4.17 -1.83
CA LYS A 69 -3.88 -5.51 -2.37
C LYS A 69 -3.24 -6.59 -1.49
N ASP A 70 -2.12 -6.28 -0.84
CA ASP A 70 -1.38 -7.22 -0.01
C ASP A 70 -2.02 -7.38 1.39
N ASP A 71 -2.64 -6.31 1.91
CA ASP A 71 -3.39 -6.35 3.16
C ASP A 71 -4.69 -7.15 3.02
N ALA A 72 -4.84 -8.30 3.69
CA ALA A 72 -6.03 -9.15 3.57
C ALA A 72 -7.37 -8.43 3.87
N ASN A 73 -7.34 -7.43 4.75
CA ASN A 73 -8.51 -6.60 5.09
C ASN A 73 -8.87 -5.62 3.97
N LEU A 74 -7.87 -5.09 3.26
CA LEU A 74 -8.00 -4.07 2.23
C LEU A 74 -7.98 -4.66 0.82
N LYS A 75 -7.50 -5.89 0.63
CA LYS A 75 -7.44 -6.61 -0.65
C LYS A 75 -8.81 -6.71 -1.25
N ARG A 76 -9.81 -6.96 -0.41
CA ARG A 76 -11.21 -6.94 -0.80
C ARG A 76 -11.59 -5.64 -1.48
N LEU A 77 -10.97 -4.49 -1.16
CA LEU A 77 -11.15 -3.14 -1.72
C LEU A 77 -10.57 -2.94 -3.14
N VAL A 78 -9.66 -3.80 -3.62
CA VAL A 78 -9.03 -3.65 -4.94
C VAL A 78 -9.12 -4.88 -5.84
N ASP A 79 -9.39 -6.07 -5.28
CA ASP A 79 -9.23 -7.34 -6.01
C ASP A 79 -10.47 -7.78 -6.84
N THR A 80 -11.65 -7.17 -6.63
CA THR A 80 -12.86 -7.57 -7.38
C THR A 80 -13.01 -6.84 -8.71
N ARG A 81 -13.69 -7.48 -9.69
CA ARG A 81 -14.02 -6.88 -11.01
C ARG A 81 -14.73 -5.53 -10.90
N HIS A 82 -15.61 -5.38 -9.92
CA HIS A 82 -16.30 -4.12 -9.65
C HIS A 82 -15.32 -3.01 -9.25
N LYS A 83 -14.35 -3.36 -8.39
CA LYS A 83 -13.38 -2.42 -7.84
C LYS A 83 -12.35 -2.00 -8.89
N ARG A 84 -11.99 -2.90 -9.81
CA ARG A 84 -11.21 -2.57 -11.02
C ARG A 84 -11.87 -1.49 -11.89
N ARG A 85 -13.21 -1.41 -11.94
CA ARG A 85 -13.91 -0.35 -12.68
C ARG A 85 -13.66 1.04 -12.12
N VAL A 86 -13.41 1.18 -10.81
CA VAL A 86 -13.10 2.47 -10.18
C VAL A 86 -11.79 3.02 -10.73
N PHE A 87 -10.77 2.16 -10.89
CA PHE A 87 -9.49 2.53 -11.49
C PHE A 87 -9.67 2.93 -12.96
N THR A 88 -10.39 2.14 -13.74
CA THR A 88 -10.69 2.46 -15.15
C THR A 88 -11.45 3.77 -15.29
N ALA A 89 -12.49 3.99 -14.48
CA ALA A 89 -13.29 5.21 -14.48
C ALA A 89 -12.47 6.45 -14.12
N CYS A 90 -11.55 6.33 -13.16
CA CYS A 90 -10.64 7.40 -12.79
C CYS A 90 -9.44 7.57 -13.74
N LYS A 91 -9.29 6.70 -14.77
CA LYS A 91 -8.10 6.63 -15.64
C LYS A 91 -6.81 6.42 -14.84
N VAL A 92 -6.89 5.58 -13.82
CA VAL A 92 -5.73 5.12 -13.04
C VAL A 92 -5.38 3.72 -13.53
N PRO A 93 -4.11 3.44 -13.87
CA PRO A 93 -3.71 2.08 -14.24
C PRO A 93 -3.97 1.14 -13.07
N VAL A 94 -4.60 0.00 -13.34
CA VAL A 94 -4.78 -1.04 -12.33
C VAL A 94 -3.38 -1.57 -11.98
N PRO A 95 -2.95 -1.52 -10.71
CA PRO A 95 -1.60 -1.92 -10.35
C PRO A 95 -1.42 -3.43 -10.56
N SER A 96 -0.39 -3.80 -11.32
CA SER A 96 0.07 -5.18 -11.50
C SER A 96 1.16 -5.46 -10.46
N CYS A 97 0.70 -5.70 -9.26
CA CYS A 97 1.44 -6.37 -8.19
C CYS A 97 0.75 -7.74 -8.01
#